data_AF-A0AAE0F5H2-F1
#
_entry.id   AF-A0AAE0F5H2-F1
#
_cell.length_a   1.000
_cell.length_b   1.000
_cell.length_c   1.000
_cell.angle_alpha   90.00
_cell.angle_beta   90.00
_cell.angle_gamma   90.00
#
_symmetry.space_group_name_H-M   'P 1'
#
loop_
_entity.id
_entity.type
_entity.pdbx_description
1 polymer ?
#
loop_
_entity_poly.entity_id
_entity_poly.type
_entity_poly.pdbx_seq_one_letter_code
_entity_poly.pdbx_strand_id
1 'polypeptide(L)'
;MYVKLVTILLFSLPHVTRSKRLPSGNTSCAITDSIIKYTYDRISNSTVRKYPYEYTIVEEVFEPSFYEKCILPYFPSAKSHIFSKQGARERYSVRMKGTEYSGLMKGKNMDSEVRKLDAFWKNMTDAFAGDYLQNLWIQKFEATLTNRFPDLSNQLAKERFYYRWDLASDRTGYEISPHTDSIDKLITILFYLPKGDTYKSFGTTVYESRDGLDDGGFMRTYENPNWRKQFVAVERGPFVPNTVFAFAPCQSSWHGVENVAGKAVHRDTIQSFITIKSQMKMAKPKKGLRRALLARRCAAP
;
A
#
# COMPACT_ATOMS: atom_id res chain seq x y z
N MET A 1 -30.81 -1.31 22.92
CA MET A 1 -29.77 -1.38 21.88
C MET A 1 -28.41 -1.31 22.55
N TYR A 2 -27.71 -2.44 22.68
CA TYR A 2 -26.39 -2.49 23.30
C TYR A 2 -25.34 -2.02 22.29
N VAL A 3 -24.82 -0.81 22.46
CA VAL A 3 -23.56 -0.39 21.84
C VAL A 3 -22.46 -1.16 22.54
N LYS A 4 -21.96 -2.25 21.94
CA LYS A 4 -20.69 -2.84 22.37
C LYS A 4 -19.61 -1.80 22.05
N LEU A 5 -19.17 -1.06 23.07
CA LEU A 5 -17.89 -0.37 23.01
C LEU A 5 -16.84 -1.43 22.63
N VAL A 6 -16.25 -1.28 21.46
CA VAL A 6 -15.01 -1.98 21.12
C VAL A 6 -13.99 -1.44 22.13
N THR A 7 -13.60 -2.28 23.09
CA THR A 7 -12.54 -1.94 24.03
C THR A 7 -11.31 -1.61 23.21
N ILE A 8 -10.94 -0.33 23.20
CA ILE A 8 -9.72 0.18 22.61
C ILE A 8 -8.58 -0.55 23.31
N LEU A 9 -7.99 -1.54 22.65
CA LEU A 9 -6.69 -2.05 23.02
C LEU A 9 -5.71 -0.89 22.80
N LEU A 10 -5.48 -0.12 23.87
CA LEU A 10 -4.33 0.77 24.00
C LEU A 10 -3.09 -0.12 23.93
N PHE A 11 -2.62 -0.37 22.72
CA PHE A 11 -1.31 -0.98 22.53
C PHE A 11 -0.28 0.05 22.94
N SER A 12 0.27 -0.12 24.14
CA SER A 12 1.55 0.48 24.51
C SER A 12 2.56 0.17 23.40
N LEU A 13 3.33 1.19 22.96
CA LEU A 13 4.43 0.99 22.01
C LEU A 13 5.20 -0.27 22.44
N PRO A 14 5.30 -1.30 21.59
CA PRO A 14 6.07 -2.48 21.97
C PRO A 14 7.50 -2.05 22.28
N HIS A 15 8.11 -2.65 23.30
CA HIS A 15 9.57 -2.63 23.42
C HIS A 15 10.13 -3.34 22.18
N VAL A 16 10.47 -2.55 21.16
CA VAL A 16 11.13 -3.04 19.95
C VAL A 16 12.47 -3.62 20.41
N THR A 17 12.64 -4.92 20.19
CA THR A 17 13.86 -5.62 20.55
C THR A 17 15.00 -5.12 19.67
N ARG A 18 15.89 -4.33 20.30
CA ARG A 18 17.30 -4.04 19.95
C ARG A 18 17.61 -3.93 18.45
N SER A 19 17.82 -2.69 17.98
CA SER A 19 18.50 -2.32 16.73
C SER A 19 19.44 -3.42 16.22
N LYS A 20 19.02 -4.16 15.19
CA LYS A 20 19.91 -5.06 14.45
C LYS A 20 20.84 -4.17 13.62
N ARG A 21 22.07 -3.99 14.10
CA ARG A 21 23.12 -3.27 13.37
C ARG A 21 23.30 -3.94 11.99
N LEU A 22 23.25 -3.13 10.94
CA LEU A 22 23.74 -3.52 9.61
C LEU A 22 25.19 -4.01 9.75
N PRO A 23 25.63 -4.96 8.90
CA PRO A 23 27.05 -5.30 8.79
C PRO A 23 27.85 -4.02 8.56
N SER A 24 28.95 -3.88 9.30
CA SER A 24 29.79 -2.68 9.39
C SER A 24 30.08 -2.06 8.02
N GLY A 25 29.51 -0.87 7.80
CA GLY A 25 29.77 -0.06 6.62
C GLY A 25 28.64 0.94 6.39
N ASN A 26 28.76 2.11 7.05
CA ASN A 26 27.86 3.27 7.01
C ASN A 26 26.67 3.22 8.00
N THR A 27 26.82 3.90 9.15
CA THR A 27 25.81 4.04 10.21
C THR A 27 24.70 5.04 9.87
N SER A 28 24.83 5.80 8.77
CA SER A 28 23.90 6.90 8.42
C SER A 28 22.48 6.44 8.10
N CYS A 29 22.28 5.18 7.70
CA CYS A 29 20.97 4.61 7.39
C CYS A 29 20.49 3.58 8.43
N ALA A 30 20.99 3.66 9.66
CA ALA A 30 20.44 2.90 10.77
C ALA A 30 19.01 3.37 11.08
N ILE A 31 18.06 2.43 11.12
CA ILE A 31 16.67 2.72 11.47
C ILE A 31 16.56 2.70 13.00
N THR A 32 16.35 3.88 13.60
CA THR A 32 16.22 4.06 15.05
C THR A 32 14.76 4.10 15.47
N ASP A 33 14.50 3.93 16.77
CA ASP A 33 13.16 4.03 17.33
C ASP A 33 12.53 5.42 17.09
N SER A 34 13.34 6.49 17.05
CA SER A 34 12.85 7.83 16.73
C SER A 34 12.38 7.97 15.28
N ILE A 35 13.07 7.35 14.32
CA ILE A 35 12.68 7.32 12.90
C ILE A 35 11.38 6.54 12.73
N ILE A 36 11.25 5.42 13.44
CA ILE A 36 10.04 4.59 13.43
C ILE A 36 8.87 5.38 14.04
N LYS A 37 9.09 5.98 15.22
CA LYS A 37 8.08 6.76 15.94
C LYS A 37 7.61 7.95 15.12
N TYR A 38 8.50 8.65 14.42
CA TYR A 38 8.13 9.74 13.51
C TYR A 38 7.05 9.27 12.52
N THR A 39 7.30 8.15 11.83
CA THR A 39 6.35 7.58 10.87
C THR A 39 5.01 7.23 11.53
N TYR A 40 5.05 6.65 12.73
CA TYR A 40 3.84 6.31 13.49
C TYR A 40 3.03 7.55 13.86
N ASP A 41 3.68 8.60 14.35
CA ASP A 41 3.02 9.85 14.72
C ASP A 41 2.40 10.53 13.49
N ARG A 42 3.11 10.57 12.35
CA ARG A 42 2.60 11.13 11.09
C ARG A 42 1.33 10.42 10.63
N ILE A 43 1.32 9.08 10.68
CA ILE A 43 0.16 8.30 10.29
C ILE A 43 -0.95 8.46 11.34
N SER A 44 -0.66 8.29 12.63
CA SER A 44 -1.68 8.37 13.70
C SER A 44 -2.44 9.70 13.65
N ASN A 45 -1.71 10.81 13.55
CA ASN A 45 -2.29 12.16 13.55
C ASN A 45 -2.92 12.57 12.21
N SER A 46 -2.84 11.75 11.15
CA SER A 46 -3.40 12.11 9.85
C SER A 46 -4.92 12.01 9.81
N THR A 47 -5.55 12.92 9.07
CA THR A 47 -6.99 12.89 8.82
C THR A 47 -7.36 11.81 7.81
N VAL A 48 -8.49 11.16 8.04
CA VAL A 48 -9.15 10.28 7.06
C VAL A 48 -10.20 11.09 6.32
N ARG A 49 -10.05 11.17 4.99
CA ARG A 49 -11.09 11.68 4.11
C ARG A 49 -12.13 10.59 3.93
N LYS A 50 -13.41 10.93 4.03
CA LYS A 50 -14.51 9.97 4.01
C LYS A 50 -15.21 9.84 2.66
N TYR A 51 -15.14 10.86 1.82
CA TYR A 51 -15.81 10.91 0.53
C TYR A 51 -14.82 10.74 -0.64
N PRO A 52 -15.11 9.88 -1.63
CA PRO A 52 -16.30 9.02 -1.79
C PRO A 52 -16.20 7.70 -1.00
N TYR A 53 -15.05 7.46 -0.37
CA TYR A 53 -14.78 6.38 0.58
C TYR A 53 -13.62 6.79 1.52
N GLU A 54 -13.27 5.96 2.49
CA GLU A 54 -12.16 6.25 3.41
C GLU A 54 -10.77 6.12 2.76
N TYR A 55 -10.04 7.22 2.69
CA TYR A 55 -8.62 7.25 2.32
C TYR A 55 -7.87 8.35 3.07
N THR A 56 -6.55 8.28 3.08
CA THR A 56 -5.68 9.32 3.64
C THR A 56 -4.52 9.60 2.70
N ILE A 57 -4.08 10.86 2.71
CA ILE A 57 -2.86 11.35 2.08
C ILE A 57 -2.06 12.00 3.19
N VAL A 58 -0.83 11.54 3.40
CA VAL A 58 0.08 12.09 4.41
C VAL A 58 1.39 12.42 3.73
N GLU A 59 1.70 13.72 3.66
CA GLU A 59 3.02 14.20 3.22
C GLU A 59 4.03 14.03 4.37
N GLU A 60 5.31 13.97 4.03
CA GLU A 60 6.41 13.74 4.97
C GLU A 60 6.14 12.57 5.93
N VAL A 61 5.79 11.40 5.38
CA VAL A 61 5.42 10.22 6.17
C VAL A 61 6.61 9.59 6.88
N PHE A 62 7.77 9.53 6.23
CA PHE A 62 9.02 9.10 6.85
C PHE A 62 9.80 10.32 7.36
N GLU A 63 10.71 10.10 8.32
CA GLU A 63 11.61 11.17 8.77
C GLU A 63 12.37 11.75 7.56
N PRO A 64 12.36 13.09 7.34
CA PRO A 64 12.85 13.68 6.10
C PRO A 64 14.29 13.32 5.74
N SER A 65 15.22 13.35 6.70
CA SER A 65 16.63 13.03 6.45
C SER A 65 16.80 11.55 6.09
N PHE A 66 16.06 10.65 6.74
CA PHE A 66 16.06 9.22 6.44
C PHE A 66 15.47 8.92 5.06
N TYR A 67 14.38 9.60 4.69
CA TYR A 67 13.80 9.48 3.36
C TYR A 67 14.81 9.88 2.27
N GLU A 68 15.42 11.05 2.40
CA GLU A 68 16.32 11.61 1.40
C GLU A 68 17.65 10.85 1.29
N LYS A 69 18.27 10.53 2.43
CA LYS A 69 19.62 9.94 2.46
C LYS A 69 19.61 8.42 2.36
N CYS A 70 18.48 7.77 2.64
CA CYS A 70 18.41 6.32 2.72
C CYS A 70 17.34 5.71 1.82
N ILE A 71 16.08 6.12 1.91
CA ILE A 71 15.02 5.50 1.11
C ILE A 71 15.24 5.74 -0.39
N LEU A 72 15.47 7.00 -0.79
CA LEU A 72 15.68 7.34 -2.20
C LEU A 72 16.95 6.70 -2.81
N PRO A 73 18.14 6.76 -2.17
CA PRO A 73 19.36 6.22 -2.77
C PRO A 73 19.42 4.69 -2.79
N TYR A 74 18.63 4.02 -1.95
CA TYR A 74 18.48 2.56 -1.96
C TYR A 74 17.27 2.08 -2.76
N PHE A 75 16.52 2.98 -3.42
CA PHE A 75 15.56 2.54 -4.42
C PHE A 75 16.31 2.02 -5.66
N PRO A 76 16.01 0.80 -6.15
CA PRO A 76 16.71 0.24 -7.29
C PRO A 76 16.57 1.13 -8.54
N SER A 77 17.64 1.25 -9.32
CA SER A 77 17.57 2.01 -10.57
C SER A 77 16.50 1.42 -11.51
N ALA A 78 15.89 2.27 -12.35
CA ALA A 78 14.87 1.82 -13.29
C ALA A 78 15.36 0.71 -14.26
N LYS A 79 16.67 0.62 -14.50
CA LYS A 79 17.31 -0.41 -15.34
C LYS A 79 17.74 -1.67 -14.56
N SER A 80 17.52 -1.70 -13.25
CA SER A 80 17.91 -2.83 -12.41
C SER A 80 17.22 -4.11 -12.86
N HIS A 81 18.01 -5.18 -12.96
CA HIS A 81 17.54 -6.50 -13.36
C HIS A 81 16.69 -7.19 -12.28
N ILE A 82 16.58 -6.62 -11.08
CA ILE A 82 15.69 -7.15 -10.04
C ILE A 82 14.21 -6.94 -10.37
N PHE A 83 13.92 -5.93 -11.21
CA PHE A 83 12.56 -5.62 -11.61
C PHE A 83 12.08 -6.56 -12.72
N SER A 84 10.88 -7.11 -12.55
CA SER A 84 10.19 -7.88 -13.58
C SER A 84 8.99 -7.12 -14.13
N LYS A 85 8.79 -7.13 -15.45
CA LYS A 85 7.60 -6.56 -16.10
C LYS A 85 6.34 -7.32 -15.64
N GLN A 86 5.29 -6.59 -15.32
CA GLN A 86 4.04 -7.15 -14.78
C GLN A 86 2.90 -7.05 -15.80
N GLY A 87 2.64 -8.17 -16.48
CA GLY A 87 1.59 -8.25 -17.49
C GLY A 87 1.86 -7.33 -18.70
N ALA A 88 0.79 -6.87 -19.35
CA ALA A 88 0.88 -6.06 -20.56
C ALA A 88 1.14 -4.56 -20.31
N ARG A 89 1.05 -4.09 -19.06
CA ARG A 89 1.22 -2.68 -18.71
C ARG A 89 2.69 -2.33 -18.53
N GLU A 90 3.01 -1.04 -18.61
CA GLU A 90 4.36 -0.50 -18.33
C GLU A 90 4.66 -0.41 -16.83
N ARG A 91 4.42 -1.51 -16.11
CA ARG A 91 4.74 -1.68 -14.69
C ARG A 91 5.85 -2.70 -14.51
N TYR A 92 6.83 -2.32 -13.70
CA TYR A 92 7.95 -3.16 -13.32
C TYR A 92 7.96 -3.27 -11.80
N SER A 93 8.08 -4.47 -11.24
CA SER A 93 8.07 -4.62 -9.78
C SER A 93 8.88 -5.81 -9.30
N VAL A 94 9.29 -5.74 -8.04
CA VAL A 94 9.84 -6.86 -7.27
C VAL A 94 9.05 -7.01 -5.97
N ARG A 95 8.63 -8.23 -5.67
CA ARG A 95 7.87 -8.55 -4.45
C ARG A 95 8.84 -8.85 -3.32
N MET A 96 8.83 -8.02 -2.28
CA MET A 96 9.51 -8.32 -1.04
C MET A 96 8.51 -9.00 -0.14
N LYS A 97 8.77 -10.25 0.26
CA LYS A 97 7.76 -11.02 0.97
C LYS A 97 7.51 -10.58 2.44
N GLY A 98 7.53 -9.29 2.77
CA GLY A 98 6.78 -8.78 3.93
C GLY A 98 7.19 -9.38 5.28
N THR A 99 6.19 -9.78 6.08
CA THR A 99 6.40 -10.53 7.36
C THR A 99 7.16 -11.86 7.21
N GLU A 100 7.36 -12.32 5.97
CA GLU A 100 8.20 -13.46 5.59
C GLU A 100 9.21 -13.01 4.52
N TYR A 101 9.96 -11.92 4.77
CA TYR A 101 10.90 -11.34 3.79
C TYR A 101 11.75 -12.42 3.14
N SER A 102 11.61 -12.59 1.82
CA SER A 102 12.22 -13.68 1.07
C SER A 102 13.40 -13.25 0.19
N GLY A 103 13.92 -12.05 0.41
CA GLY A 103 14.92 -11.43 -0.45
C GLY A 103 14.33 -10.69 -1.65
N LEU A 104 15.08 -9.72 -2.20
CA LEU A 104 14.83 -9.10 -3.51
C LEU A 104 15.04 -10.10 -4.65
N MET A 105 16.00 -11.02 -4.48
CA MET A 105 16.33 -12.08 -5.42
C MET A 105 16.82 -13.33 -4.69
N LYS A 106 16.88 -14.48 -5.40
CA LYS A 106 17.41 -15.75 -4.88
C LYS A 106 18.66 -16.20 -5.64
N GLY A 107 19.60 -16.83 -4.93
CA GLY A 107 20.67 -17.63 -5.52
C GLY A 107 21.79 -16.85 -6.23
N LYS A 108 22.34 -17.42 -7.32
CA LYS A 108 23.55 -16.96 -8.03
C LYS A 108 23.45 -15.57 -8.69
N ASN A 109 22.28 -14.94 -8.69
CA ASN A 109 22.05 -13.64 -9.32
C ASN A 109 22.31 -12.45 -8.36
N MET A 110 22.72 -12.69 -7.11
CA MET A 110 23.04 -11.60 -6.17
C MET A 110 24.47 -11.08 -6.38
N ASP A 111 24.63 -10.04 -7.19
CA ASP A 111 25.83 -9.23 -7.20
C ASP A 111 25.95 -8.36 -5.92
N SER A 112 27.03 -7.58 -5.80
CA SER A 112 27.28 -6.74 -4.64
C SER A 112 26.27 -5.60 -4.48
N GLU A 113 25.76 -5.04 -5.58
CA GLU A 113 24.73 -4.00 -5.57
C GLU A 113 23.42 -4.57 -5.03
N VAL A 114 22.98 -5.71 -5.56
CA VAL A 114 21.76 -6.40 -5.12
C VAL A 114 21.85 -6.78 -3.66
N ARG A 115 23.01 -7.25 -3.17
CA ARG A 115 23.21 -7.56 -1.74
C ARG A 115 23.03 -6.34 -0.85
N LYS A 116 23.56 -5.19 -1.27
CA LYS A 116 23.43 -3.92 -0.54
C LYS A 116 21.97 -3.47 -0.48
N LEU A 117 21.26 -3.53 -1.60
CA LEU A 117 19.83 -3.21 -1.68
C LEU A 117 19.02 -4.18 -0.80
N ASP A 118 19.29 -5.47 -0.90
CA ASP A 118 18.59 -6.52 -0.15
C ASP A 118 18.72 -6.33 1.37
N ALA A 119 19.92 -6.03 1.85
CA ALA A 119 20.16 -5.76 3.27
C ALA A 119 19.38 -4.54 3.78
N PHE A 120 19.35 -3.45 3.01
CA PHE A 120 18.58 -2.26 3.36
C PHE A 120 17.08 -2.54 3.40
N TRP A 121 16.54 -3.14 2.35
CA TRP A 121 15.10 -3.41 2.23
C TRP A 121 14.62 -4.48 3.21
N LYS A 122 15.47 -5.44 3.57
CA LYS A 122 15.23 -6.34 4.68
C LYS A 122 15.07 -5.56 5.99
N ASN A 123 15.99 -4.66 6.31
CA ASN A 123 15.92 -3.85 7.53
C ASN A 123 14.69 -2.92 7.55
N MET A 124 14.37 -2.29 6.42
CA MET A 124 13.15 -1.49 6.26
C MET A 124 11.91 -2.33 6.54
N THR A 125 11.83 -3.53 5.96
CA THR A 125 10.72 -4.45 6.18
C THR A 125 10.66 -4.87 7.64
N ASP A 126 11.78 -5.29 8.25
CA ASP A 126 11.81 -5.70 9.66
C ASP A 126 11.36 -4.55 10.61
N ALA A 127 11.73 -3.31 10.31
CA ALA A 127 11.39 -2.15 11.14
C ALA A 127 9.93 -1.68 10.99
N PHE A 128 9.40 -1.68 9.76
CA PHE A 128 8.07 -1.14 9.47
C PHE A 128 7.00 -2.23 9.29
N ALA A 129 7.34 -3.52 9.25
CA ALA A 129 6.36 -4.59 9.10
C ALA A 129 5.82 -5.18 10.41
N GLY A 130 6.14 -4.58 11.55
CA GLY A 130 5.66 -5.02 12.86
C GLY A 130 4.14 -4.82 13.05
N ASP A 131 3.61 -5.50 14.08
CA ASP A 131 2.18 -5.50 14.41
C ASP A 131 1.64 -4.08 14.73
N TYR A 132 2.48 -3.22 15.31
CA TYR A 132 2.06 -1.87 15.66
C TYR A 132 1.64 -1.05 14.43
N LEU A 133 2.45 -1.01 13.37
CA LEU A 133 2.11 -0.26 12.15
C LEU A 133 0.89 -0.87 11.46
N GLN A 134 0.79 -2.20 11.44
CA GLN A 134 -0.37 -2.90 10.88
C GLN A 134 -1.66 -2.51 11.63
N ASN A 135 -1.64 -2.53 12.97
CA ASN A 135 -2.78 -2.15 13.80
C ASN A 135 -3.14 -0.68 13.64
N LEU A 136 -2.15 0.21 13.49
CA LEU A 136 -2.39 1.63 13.25
C LEU A 136 -3.20 1.82 11.95
N TRP A 137 -2.82 1.14 10.87
CA TRP A 137 -3.57 1.18 9.61
C TRP A 137 -4.97 0.58 9.73
N ILE A 138 -5.12 -0.55 10.44
CA ILE A 138 -6.43 -1.18 10.67
C ILE A 138 -7.35 -0.23 11.46
N GLN A 139 -6.85 0.39 12.53
CA GLN A 139 -7.61 1.36 13.32
C GLN A 139 -8.00 2.58 12.51
N LYS A 140 -7.08 3.09 11.67
CA LYS A 140 -7.35 4.26 10.83
C LYS A 140 -8.54 4.06 9.88
N PHE A 141 -8.78 2.82 9.42
CA PHE A 141 -9.86 2.49 8.50
C PHE A 141 -10.90 1.56 9.11
N GLU A 142 -11.06 1.61 10.44
CA GLU A 142 -11.93 0.69 11.19
C GLU A 142 -13.39 0.73 10.70
N ALA A 143 -13.91 1.89 10.31
CA ALA A 143 -15.30 2.00 9.85
C ALA A 143 -15.54 1.20 8.57
N THR A 144 -14.70 1.38 7.55
CA THR A 144 -14.78 0.58 6.31
C THR A 144 -14.53 -0.90 6.57
N LEU A 145 -13.55 -1.24 7.42
CA LEU A 145 -13.23 -2.63 7.75
C LEU A 145 -14.36 -3.32 8.52
N THR A 146 -14.96 -2.66 9.52
CA THR A 146 -16.09 -3.19 10.29
C THR A 146 -17.31 -3.40 9.39
N ASN A 147 -17.54 -2.50 8.42
CA ASN A 147 -18.62 -2.70 7.46
C ASN A 147 -18.39 -3.94 6.60
N ARG A 148 -17.16 -4.14 6.09
CA ARG A 148 -16.76 -5.32 5.30
C ARG A 148 -16.76 -6.61 6.11
N PHE A 149 -16.40 -6.52 7.38
CA PHE A 149 -16.21 -7.65 8.29
C PHE A 149 -17.01 -7.42 9.58
N PRO A 150 -18.30 -7.84 9.63
CA PRO A 150 -19.23 -7.60 10.76
C PRO A 150 -18.84 -8.23 12.11
N ASP A 151 -17.65 -8.83 12.19
CA ASP A 151 -17.03 -9.38 13.40
C ASP A 151 -15.50 -9.22 13.28
N LEU A 152 -15.07 -7.99 12.99
CA LEU A 152 -13.68 -7.66 12.66
C LEU A 152 -12.73 -8.20 13.73
N SER A 153 -13.01 -7.98 15.02
CA SER A 153 -12.16 -8.42 16.12
C SER A 153 -11.92 -9.94 16.12
N ASN A 154 -12.97 -10.76 15.96
CA ASN A 154 -12.79 -12.21 15.91
C ASN A 154 -12.10 -12.67 14.61
N GLN A 155 -12.32 -11.97 13.49
CA GLN A 155 -11.58 -12.25 12.26
C GLN A 155 -10.11 -11.90 12.40
N LEU A 156 -9.78 -10.76 13.03
CA LEU A 156 -8.42 -10.37 13.35
C LEU A 156 -7.73 -11.38 14.27
N ALA A 157 -8.45 -11.96 15.23
CA ALA A 157 -7.91 -12.98 16.13
C ALA A 157 -7.70 -14.36 15.47
N LYS A 158 -8.51 -14.70 14.45
CA LYS A 158 -8.50 -16.02 13.79
C LYS A 158 -7.62 -16.07 12.54
N GLU A 159 -7.42 -14.93 11.89
CA GLU A 159 -6.70 -14.83 10.63
C GLU A 159 -5.22 -14.51 10.87
N ARG A 160 -4.37 -15.04 9.98
CA ARG A 160 -3.00 -14.55 9.87
C ARG A 160 -2.98 -13.45 8.83
N PHE A 161 -2.58 -12.26 9.24
CA PHE A 161 -2.30 -11.18 8.30
C PHE A 161 -0.93 -11.34 7.69
N TYR A 162 -0.85 -10.92 6.44
CA TYR A 162 0.39 -10.81 5.72
C TYR A 162 0.55 -9.36 5.27
N TYR A 163 1.58 -8.73 5.82
CA TYR A 163 1.94 -7.37 5.45
C TYR A 163 3.00 -7.41 4.37
N ARG A 164 2.62 -7.06 3.15
CA ARG A 164 3.44 -7.14 1.94
C ARG A 164 4.09 -5.80 1.66
N TRP A 165 5.31 -5.82 1.12
CA TRP A 165 6.00 -4.64 0.60
C TRP A 165 6.53 -4.96 -0.80
N ASP A 166 6.13 -4.22 -1.81
CA ASP A 166 6.66 -4.35 -3.16
C ASP A 166 7.33 -3.05 -3.56
N LEU A 167 8.44 -3.15 -4.26
CA LEU A 167 9.00 -2.01 -4.98
C LEU A 167 8.39 -2.05 -6.39
N ALA A 168 7.80 -0.94 -6.81
CA ALA A 168 7.19 -0.81 -8.13
C ALA A 168 7.70 0.47 -8.81
N SER A 169 8.02 0.34 -10.09
CA SER A 169 8.39 1.42 -10.98
C SER A 169 7.45 1.38 -12.18
N ASP A 170 6.50 2.32 -12.21
CA ASP A 170 5.64 2.52 -13.37
C ASP A 170 6.37 3.46 -14.37
N ARG A 171 6.39 3.08 -15.64
CA ARG A 171 7.09 3.80 -16.71
C ARG A 171 6.11 4.53 -17.62
N THR A 172 6.64 5.35 -18.51
CA THR A 172 5.90 6.06 -19.57
C THR A 172 4.87 5.14 -20.23
N GLY A 173 3.62 5.58 -20.29
CA GLY A 173 2.52 4.81 -20.85
C GLY A 173 1.75 3.96 -19.84
N TYR A 174 2.20 3.86 -18.59
CA TYR A 174 1.44 3.15 -17.56
C TYR A 174 0.09 3.83 -17.29
N GLU A 175 -0.98 3.04 -17.41
CA GLU A 175 -2.34 3.39 -17.00
C GLU A 175 -2.96 2.21 -16.24
N ILE A 176 -3.77 2.53 -15.26
CA ILE A 176 -4.75 1.59 -14.71
C ILE A 176 -6.06 2.34 -14.47
N SER A 177 -7.10 1.93 -15.19
CA SER A 177 -8.44 2.52 -15.07
C SER A 177 -9.04 2.26 -13.67
N PRO A 178 -10.12 2.98 -13.30
CA PRO A 178 -10.71 2.90 -11.96
C PRO A 178 -11.03 1.46 -11.54
N HIS A 179 -10.54 1.01 -10.40
CA HIS A 179 -10.78 -0.33 -9.83
C HIS A 179 -10.88 -0.26 -8.30
N THR A 180 -11.31 -1.34 -7.67
CA THR A 180 -11.59 -1.43 -6.22
C THR A 180 -10.60 -2.30 -5.45
N ASP A 181 -9.53 -2.73 -6.11
CA ASP A 181 -8.54 -3.68 -5.60
C ASP A 181 -9.11 -5.09 -5.32
N SER A 182 -8.24 -6.05 -4.96
CA SER A 182 -8.65 -7.42 -4.69
C SER A 182 -9.21 -7.59 -3.28
N ILE A 183 -10.25 -8.41 -3.13
CA ILE A 183 -11.00 -8.58 -1.87
C ILE A 183 -10.16 -9.09 -0.68
N ASP A 184 -9.02 -9.73 -0.94
CA ASP A 184 -8.10 -10.25 0.07
C ASP A 184 -7.29 -9.15 0.79
N LYS A 185 -7.31 -7.93 0.24
CA LYS A 185 -6.66 -6.76 0.84
C LYS A 185 -7.58 -6.11 1.88
N LEU A 186 -7.07 -5.96 3.09
CA LEU A 186 -7.65 -5.13 4.13
C LEU A 186 -7.31 -3.67 3.89
N ILE A 187 -6.03 -3.37 3.69
CA ILE A 187 -5.51 -2.01 3.49
C ILE A 187 -4.55 -2.03 2.30
N THR A 188 -4.64 -1.00 1.46
CA THR A 188 -3.67 -0.68 0.40
C THR A 188 -2.95 0.61 0.75
N ILE A 189 -1.63 0.60 0.63
CA ILE A 189 -0.74 1.69 1.03
C ILE A 189 0.27 1.91 -0.10
N LEU A 190 0.44 3.16 -0.52
CA LEU A 190 1.33 3.55 -1.60
C LEU A 190 2.23 4.67 -1.09
N PHE A 191 3.50 4.37 -0.83
CA PHE A 191 4.49 5.39 -0.55
C PHE A 191 5.09 5.89 -1.87
N TYR A 192 5.03 7.19 -2.09
CA TYR A 192 5.49 7.88 -3.29
C TYR A 192 6.96 8.28 -3.13
N LEU A 193 7.77 7.87 -4.12
CA LEU A 193 9.22 8.09 -4.11
C LEU A 193 9.74 8.96 -5.27
N PRO A 194 9.04 10.03 -5.72
CA PRO A 194 9.65 10.91 -6.70
C PRO A 194 10.82 11.67 -6.07
N LYS A 195 11.80 12.04 -6.91
CA LYS A 195 12.94 12.89 -6.50
C LYS A 195 12.57 14.36 -6.30
N GLY A 196 11.41 14.78 -6.80
CA GLY A 196 10.92 16.16 -6.77
C GLY A 196 9.43 16.21 -7.11
N ASP A 197 8.91 17.39 -7.41
CA ASP A 197 7.48 17.63 -7.65
C ASP A 197 7.08 17.67 -9.13
N THR A 198 8.02 17.45 -10.05
CA THR A 198 7.81 17.48 -11.52
C THR A 198 6.62 16.63 -11.98
N TYR A 199 6.36 15.53 -11.27
CA TYR A 199 5.31 14.57 -11.58
C TYR A 199 4.14 14.62 -10.58
N LYS A 200 3.93 15.74 -9.87
CA LYS A 200 2.86 15.91 -8.87
C LYS A 200 1.48 15.43 -9.35
N SER A 201 1.18 15.58 -10.63
CA SER A 201 -0.08 15.15 -11.25
C SER A 201 -0.19 13.65 -11.54
N PHE A 202 0.80 12.82 -11.18
CA PHE A 202 0.88 11.40 -11.55
C PHE A 202 0.62 10.44 -10.38
N GLY A 203 -0.04 10.94 -9.33
CA GLY A 203 -0.41 10.09 -8.20
C GLY A 203 -1.69 9.31 -8.43
N THR A 204 -2.09 8.57 -7.41
CA THR A 204 -3.31 7.77 -7.43
C THR A 204 -4.51 8.69 -7.39
N THR A 205 -5.45 8.45 -8.30
CA THR A 205 -6.69 9.19 -8.40
C THR A 205 -7.80 8.40 -7.73
N VAL A 206 -8.52 9.05 -6.84
CA VAL A 206 -9.77 8.59 -6.24
C VAL A 206 -10.91 8.97 -7.18
N TYR A 207 -11.79 8.01 -7.45
CA TYR A 207 -12.95 8.20 -8.30
C TYR A 207 -14.24 7.93 -7.54
N GLU A 208 -15.29 8.60 -7.96
CA GLU A 208 -16.67 8.24 -7.68
C GLU A 208 -17.30 7.68 -8.97
N SER A 209 -18.19 6.69 -8.83
CA SER A 209 -18.99 6.24 -9.97
C SER A 209 -20.23 7.11 -10.14
N ARG A 210 -20.51 7.57 -11.37
CA ARG A 210 -21.65 8.44 -11.71
C ARG A 210 -23.00 7.80 -11.44
N ASP A 211 -23.15 6.51 -11.74
CA ASP A 211 -24.41 5.78 -11.57
C ASP A 211 -24.44 4.98 -10.27
N GLY A 212 -23.57 5.34 -9.32
CA GLY A 212 -23.40 4.59 -8.08
C GLY A 212 -22.97 3.15 -8.31
N LEU A 213 -22.21 2.87 -9.39
CA LEU A 213 -21.70 1.53 -9.65
C LEU A 213 -20.84 1.09 -8.46
N ASP A 214 -21.14 -0.09 -7.95
CA ASP A 214 -20.20 -0.84 -7.14
C ASP A 214 -19.59 -1.95 -7.99
N ASP A 215 -18.40 -2.40 -7.62
CA ASP A 215 -17.69 -3.41 -8.39
C ASP A 215 -18.45 -4.74 -8.43
N GLY A 216 -19.49 -4.94 -7.60
CA GLY A 216 -20.25 -6.20 -7.49
C GLY A 216 -19.39 -7.42 -7.13
N GLY A 217 -18.08 -7.23 -6.90
CA GLY A 217 -17.06 -8.28 -6.85
C GLY A 217 -16.55 -8.79 -8.21
N PHE A 218 -16.85 -8.12 -9.33
CA PHE A 218 -16.68 -8.62 -10.70
C PHE A 218 -16.36 -7.59 -11.80
N MET A 219 -16.42 -6.27 -11.58
CA MET A 219 -16.17 -5.28 -12.63
C MET A 219 -14.67 -5.19 -12.98
N ARG A 220 -14.32 -5.84 -14.09
CA ARG A 220 -13.10 -5.57 -14.86
C ARG A 220 -13.27 -4.28 -15.69
N THR A 221 -13.42 -3.14 -15.02
CA THR A 221 -13.30 -1.80 -15.64
C THR A 221 -11.98 -1.60 -16.39
N TYR A 222 -10.96 -2.41 -16.09
CA TYR A 222 -9.66 -2.45 -16.77
C TYR A 222 -9.73 -2.56 -18.30
N GLU A 223 -10.86 -3.02 -18.85
CA GLU A 223 -11.04 -3.28 -20.27
C GLU A 223 -12.04 -2.31 -20.94
N ASN A 224 -12.67 -1.39 -20.18
CA ASN A 224 -13.63 -0.44 -20.75
C ASN A 224 -12.95 0.87 -21.19
N PRO A 225 -12.77 1.13 -22.50
CA PRO A 225 -12.16 2.37 -22.98
C PRO A 225 -12.97 3.63 -22.66
N ASN A 226 -14.27 3.46 -22.36
CA ASN A 226 -15.19 4.55 -22.03
C ASN A 226 -15.35 4.78 -20.52
N TRP A 227 -14.46 4.24 -19.67
CA TRP A 227 -14.55 4.39 -18.21
C TRP A 227 -14.67 5.85 -17.76
N ARG A 228 -14.09 6.81 -18.49
CA ARG A 228 -14.19 8.25 -18.20
C ARG A 228 -15.62 8.79 -18.22
N LYS A 229 -16.55 8.11 -18.89
CA LYS A 229 -17.99 8.42 -18.86
C LYS A 229 -18.72 7.85 -17.64
N GLN A 230 -18.11 6.89 -16.93
CA GLN A 230 -18.71 6.17 -15.80
C GLN A 230 -18.19 6.67 -14.45
N PHE A 231 -17.06 7.38 -14.45
CA PHE A 231 -16.37 7.81 -13.25
C PHE A 231 -16.10 9.32 -13.26
N VAL A 232 -16.11 9.92 -12.08
CA VAL A 232 -15.70 11.30 -11.81
C VAL A 232 -14.44 11.23 -10.95
N ALA A 233 -13.37 11.92 -11.36
CA ALA A 233 -12.20 12.08 -10.49
C ALA A 233 -12.57 13.02 -9.34
N VAL A 234 -12.39 12.57 -8.10
CA VAL A 234 -12.71 13.34 -6.89
C VAL A 234 -11.47 14.03 -6.35
N GLU A 235 -10.42 13.25 -6.07
CA GLU A 235 -9.15 13.77 -5.58
C GLU A 235 -8.00 12.95 -6.17
N ARG A 236 -6.87 13.60 -6.44
CA ARG A 236 -5.63 12.94 -6.81
C ARG A 236 -4.61 13.17 -5.73
N GLY A 237 -4.08 12.08 -5.16
CA GLY A 237 -2.93 12.16 -4.26
C GLY A 237 -1.76 12.81 -5.00
N PRO A 238 -1.14 13.88 -4.48
CA PRO A 238 -0.02 14.51 -5.14
C PRO A 238 1.16 13.54 -5.16
N PHE A 239 1.70 13.21 -6.33
CA PHE A 239 2.92 12.41 -6.45
C PHE A 239 4.14 13.29 -6.23
N VAL A 240 4.33 13.67 -4.97
CA VAL A 240 5.45 14.47 -4.46
C VAL A 240 6.26 13.65 -3.45
N PRO A 241 7.50 14.07 -3.13
CA PRO A 241 8.38 13.27 -2.29
C PRO A 241 7.76 12.93 -0.93
N ASN A 242 8.09 11.76 -0.40
CA ASN A 242 7.80 11.35 0.97
C ASN A 242 6.30 11.38 1.33
N THR A 243 5.43 11.07 0.37
CA THR A 243 3.98 11.07 0.55
C THR A 243 3.45 9.65 0.60
N VAL A 244 2.54 9.35 1.52
CA VAL A 244 1.77 8.10 1.50
C VAL A 244 0.31 8.37 1.10
N PHE A 245 -0.20 7.55 0.19
CA PHE A 245 -1.63 7.43 -0.10
C PHE A 245 -2.09 6.05 0.38
N ALA A 246 -3.10 5.99 1.24
CA ALA A 246 -3.61 4.74 1.77
C ALA A 246 -5.13 4.72 1.88
N PHE A 247 -5.74 3.55 1.75
CA PHE A 247 -7.18 3.33 1.87
C PHE A 247 -7.49 1.88 2.25
N ALA A 248 -8.69 1.63 2.76
CA ALA A 248 -9.24 0.29 2.88
C ALA A 248 -10.07 -0.05 1.62
N PRO A 249 -9.68 -1.06 0.83
CA PRO A 249 -10.47 -1.49 -0.32
C PRO A 249 -11.91 -1.84 0.05
N CYS A 250 -12.87 -1.61 -0.84
CA CYS A 250 -14.27 -2.01 -0.72
C CYS A 250 -14.92 -1.98 -2.12
N GLN A 251 -16.19 -2.36 -2.27
CA GLN A 251 -16.82 -2.37 -3.60
C GLN A 251 -17.02 -1.00 -4.25
N SER A 252 -16.86 0.09 -3.51
CA SER A 252 -16.96 1.46 -4.03
C SER A 252 -15.65 2.25 -3.90
N SER A 253 -14.53 1.58 -3.55
CA SER A 253 -13.24 2.24 -3.37
C SER A 253 -12.51 2.45 -4.70
N TRP A 254 -13.19 3.09 -5.65
CA TRP A 254 -12.71 3.25 -7.02
C TRP A 254 -11.47 4.15 -7.07
N HIS A 255 -10.37 3.61 -7.59
CA HIS A 255 -9.12 4.34 -7.76
C HIS A 255 -8.38 3.90 -9.03
N GLY A 256 -7.48 4.75 -9.53
CA GLY A 256 -6.69 4.45 -10.72
C GLY A 256 -5.48 5.35 -10.86
N VAL A 257 -4.69 5.09 -11.90
CA VAL A 257 -3.58 5.95 -12.31
C VAL A 257 -3.80 6.26 -13.77
N GLU A 258 -3.96 7.54 -14.09
CA GLU A 258 -4.12 8.00 -15.46
C GLU A 258 -2.76 8.05 -16.16
N ASN A 259 -2.73 7.71 -17.44
CA ASN A 259 -1.58 8.00 -18.28
C ASN A 259 -1.47 9.51 -18.50
N VAL A 260 -0.31 10.08 -18.24
CA VAL A 260 0.00 11.47 -18.62
C VAL A 260 0.68 11.41 -19.98
N ALA A 261 -0.13 11.53 -21.01
CA ALA A 261 0.30 11.46 -22.40
C ALA A 261 1.47 12.43 -22.68
N GLY A 262 2.48 11.94 -23.39
CA GLY A 262 3.59 12.76 -23.90
C GLY A 262 4.69 13.09 -22.89
N LYS A 263 4.59 12.70 -21.61
CA LYS A 263 5.69 12.87 -20.65
C LYS A 263 6.44 11.57 -20.43
N ALA A 264 7.76 11.62 -20.49
CA ALA A 264 8.59 10.56 -19.94
C ALA A 264 8.42 10.57 -18.42
N VAL A 265 7.68 9.60 -17.87
CA VAL A 265 7.39 9.56 -16.43
C VAL A 265 7.94 8.29 -15.81
N HIS A 266 8.54 8.46 -14.64
CA HIS A 266 8.96 7.39 -13.76
C HIS A 266 8.25 7.56 -12.42
N ARG A 267 7.43 6.57 -12.06
CA ARG A 267 6.64 6.56 -10.84
C ARG A 267 7.10 5.41 -9.96
N ASP A 268 8.09 5.73 -9.14
CA ASP A 268 8.64 4.82 -8.17
C ASP A 268 7.79 4.86 -6.89
N THR A 269 7.37 3.68 -6.45
CA THR A 269 6.52 3.52 -5.27
C THR A 269 6.94 2.30 -4.46
N ILE A 270 6.72 2.39 -3.16
CA ILE A 270 6.59 1.21 -2.31
C ILE A 270 5.10 0.90 -2.21
N GLN A 271 4.67 -0.24 -2.72
CA GLN A 271 3.30 -0.70 -2.59
C GLN A 271 3.22 -1.69 -1.44
N SER A 272 2.50 -1.30 -0.39
CA SER A 272 2.30 -2.12 0.78
C SER A 272 0.84 -2.52 0.95
N PHE A 273 0.61 -3.74 1.43
CA PHE A 273 -0.72 -4.30 1.57
C PHE A 273 -0.83 -5.08 2.87
N ILE A 274 -1.89 -4.85 3.64
CA ILE A 274 -2.31 -5.78 4.70
C ILE A 274 -3.32 -6.74 4.08
N THR A 275 -3.00 -8.03 4.05
CA THR A 275 -3.81 -9.05 3.37
C THR A 275 -4.19 -10.20 4.31
N ILE A 276 -5.33 -10.83 4.04
CA ILE A 276 -5.80 -12.01 4.79
C ILE A 276 -5.25 -13.29 4.15
N LYS A 277 -4.44 -14.06 4.89
CA LYS A 277 -3.76 -15.27 4.35
C LYS A 277 -4.75 -16.35 3.89
N SER A 278 -5.89 -16.52 4.55
CA SER A 278 -6.93 -17.46 4.11
C SER A 278 -7.51 -17.09 2.75
N GLN A 279 -7.68 -15.79 2.47
CA GLN A 279 -8.25 -15.30 1.22
C GLN A 279 -7.26 -15.34 0.04
N MET A 280 -5.95 -15.23 0.30
CA MET A 280 -4.92 -15.44 -0.71
C MET A 280 -4.98 -16.84 -1.34
N LYS A 281 -5.29 -17.87 -0.54
CA LYS A 281 -5.44 -19.26 -1.01
C LYS A 281 -6.76 -19.50 -1.75
N MET A 282 -7.78 -18.69 -1.47
CA MET A 282 -9.11 -18.77 -2.10
C MET A 282 -9.20 -18.02 -3.45
N ALA A 283 -8.10 -17.46 -3.97
CA ALA A 283 -8.07 -16.78 -5.27
C ALA A 283 -8.36 -17.71 -6.48
N LYS A 284 -8.67 -18.99 -6.25
CA LYS A 284 -9.43 -19.87 -7.16
C LYS A 284 -10.77 -20.28 -6.53
N PRO A 285 -11.75 -19.38 -6.35
CA PRO A 285 -13.02 -19.78 -5.74
C PRO A 285 -13.85 -20.57 -6.76
N LYS A 286 -14.49 -21.66 -6.33
CA LYS A 286 -15.66 -22.20 -7.03
C LYS A 286 -16.69 -21.06 -7.16
N LYS A 287 -17.21 -20.86 -8.37
CA LYS A 287 -18.00 -19.70 -8.82
C LYS A 287 -19.09 -19.26 -7.83
N GLY A 288 -19.24 -17.94 -7.66
CA GLY A 288 -20.48 -17.28 -7.25
C GLY A 288 -20.61 -16.89 -5.78
N LEU A 289 -20.74 -17.85 -4.87
CA LEU A 289 -21.49 -17.59 -3.62
C LEU A 289 -20.67 -17.00 -2.45
N ARG A 290 -19.35 -17.25 -2.37
CA ARG A 290 -18.52 -16.81 -1.22
C ARG A 290 -17.86 -15.43 -1.38
N ARG A 291 -17.65 -14.94 -2.60
CA ARG A 291 -17.07 -13.59 -2.81
C ARG A 291 -18.07 -12.47 -2.49
N ALA A 292 -19.35 -12.70 -2.75
CA ALA A 292 -20.43 -11.74 -2.49
C ALA A 292 -20.64 -11.43 -0.99
N LEU A 293 -20.32 -12.36 -0.08
CA LEU A 293 -20.48 -12.17 1.38
C LEU A 293 -19.40 -11.28 2.01
N LEU A 294 -18.25 -11.11 1.35
CA LEU A 294 -17.09 -10.35 1.86
C LEU A 294 -16.86 -9.03 1.10
N ALA A 295 -17.45 -8.91 -0.09
CA ALA A 295 -17.45 -7.69 -0.87
C ALA A 295 -18.68 -6.88 -0.44
N ARG A 296 -18.44 -5.84 0.37
CA ARG A 296 -19.46 -4.85 0.73
C ARG A 296 -19.02 -3.48 0.22
N ARG A 297 -19.98 -2.59 -0.02
CA ARG A 297 -19.72 -1.16 -0.24
C ARG A 297 -18.92 -0.58 0.92
N CYS A 298 -18.24 0.54 0.70
CA CYS A 298 -17.60 1.24 1.82
C CYS A 298 -18.64 1.70 2.83
N ALA A 299 -18.18 2.00 4.05
CA ALA A 299 -19.00 2.74 4.98
C ALA A 299 -19.44 4.06 4.31
N ALA A 300 -20.71 4.42 4.47
CA ALA A 300 -21.18 5.72 4.00
C ALA A 300 -20.41 6.84 4.74
N PRO A 301 -20.05 7.93 4.04
CA PRO A 301 -19.29 9.05 4.63
C PRO A 301 -19.97 9.70 5.84
#